data_AF-A0AAV9TZL9-F1
#
_entry.id   AF-A0AAV9TZL9-F1
#
_cell.length_a   1.000
_cell.length_b   1.000
_cell.length_c   1.000
_cell.angle_alpha   90.00
_cell.angle_beta   90.00
_cell.angle_gamma   90.00
#
_symmetry.space_group_name_H-M   'P 1'
#
loop_
_entity.id
_entity.type
_entity.pdbx_description
1 polymer ?
#
loop_
_entity_poly.entity_id
_entity_poly.type
_entity_poly.pdbx_seq_one_letter_code
_entity_poly.pdbx_strand_id
1 'polypeptide(L)'
;MEQVGKIIAAIPETVTTALQINVPPPKAMTLPNIRLNGSSSKTVTAKIDTSSGSLESGTYTIKVLSTNYSIGRRRVENRSLLPKQIIASYAPSSQSSRWVVKAREDGRYKLSVGNGHTGPAQGDKLVAYLIKEDEIEDWIVTSRPQHGDGVFTIEKPDRSAAWTVTEEQVQQDGSFKIVKVLPLISTRSSPPKINEYQLFKFASTSGLPQLSPISKKMSSPARNPSTPLSNGTYAIKTKDTNQEIGRDPTPDRSALTRKIQTLSKTYADTPRWELKGLSGDSYRLTIGGFWVGADSNNRVVAYQKEEERQDAEDWIITAQPQHGNNVYTVEKSDHSLGWTLGEGAASEGGKLISVGLVISTRSIPPQYRPNQLFEFVKQ
;
A
#
# COMPACT_ATOMS: atom_id res chain seq x y z
N MET A 1 -51.61 28.08 48.36
CA MET A 1 -52.46 27.18 47.53
C MET A 1 -52.18 27.54 46.10
N GLU A 2 -51.29 26.80 45.44
CA GLU A 2 -50.96 27.04 44.03
C GLU A 2 -50.75 25.67 43.37
N GLN A 3 -51.66 25.34 42.46
CA GLN A 3 -51.68 24.08 41.70
C GLN A 3 -50.71 24.18 40.54
N VAL A 4 -49.74 23.27 40.47
CA VAL A 4 -48.91 23.06 39.27
C VAL A 4 -49.48 21.86 38.51
N GLY A 5 -50.11 22.14 37.37
CA GLY A 5 -50.70 21.17 36.46
C GLY A 5 -49.63 20.37 35.70
N LYS A 6 -49.83 19.05 35.63
CA LYS A 6 -49.01 18.07 34.90
C LYS A 6 -49.62 17.88 33.52
N ILE A 7 -48.90 18.24 32.45
CA ILE A 7 -49.28 17.93 31.07
C ILE A 7 -48.53 16.65 30.67
N ILE A 8 -49.27 15.57 30.41
CA ILE A 8 -48.77 14.32 29.82
C ILE A 8 -49.17 14.36 28.35
N ALA A 9 -48.18 14.46 27.45
CA ALA A 9 -48.39 14.33 26.01
C ALA A 9 -48.36 12.83 25.63
N ALA A 10 -49.43 12.37 25.00
CA ALA A 10 -49.55 11.02 24.46
C ALA A 10 -48.76 10.88 23.15
N ILE A 11 -48.00 9.79 23.03
CA ILE A 11 -47.27 9.40 21.82
C ILE A 11 -48.20 8.48 21.00
N PRO A 12 -48.45 8.75 19.70
CA PRO A 12 -49.26 7.86 18.87
C PRO A 12 -48.48 6.61 18.42
N GLU A 13 -49.16 5.47 18.47
CA GLU A 13 -48.65 4.16 18.06
C GLU A 13 -48.36 4.11 16.55
N THR A 14 -47.17 3.62 16.20
CA THR A 14 -46.74 3.40 14.82
C THR A 14 -47.31 2.09 14.27
N VAL A 15 -48.19 2.22 13.28
CA VAL A 15 -48.71 1.10 12.48
C VAL A 15 -47.58 0.52 11.62
N THR A 16 -47.23 -0.74 11.86
CA THR A 16 -46.24 -1.49 11.07
C THR A 16 -46.96 -2.25 9.96
N THR A 17 -46.97 -1.70 8.74
CA THR A 17 -47.47 -2.38 7.54
C THR A 17 -46.35 -3.25 6.94
N ALA A 18 -46.51 -4.57 7.01
CA ALA A 18 -45.58 -5.52 6.37
C ALA A 18 -45.86 -5.61 4.87
N LEU A 19 -44.91 -5.18 4.05
CA LEU A 19 -44.90 -5.43 2.60
C LEU A 19 -44.29 -6.82 2.33
N GLN A 20 -45.12 -7.78 1.92
CA GLN A 20 -44.66 -9.05 1.36
C GLN A 20 -44.15 -8.82 -0.07
N ILE A 21 -42.82 -8.84 -0.25
CA ILE A 21 -42.19 -8.84 -1.57
C ILE A 21 -41.95 -10.30 -1.96
N ASN A 22 -42.66 -10.75 -3.00
CA ASN A 22 -42.54 -12.09 -3.55
C ASN A 22 -41.36 -12.14 -4.54
N VAL A 23 -40.21 -12.66 -4.10
CA VAL A 23 -39.00 -12.79 -4.94
C VAL A 23 -38.98 -14.18 -5.57
N PRO A 24 -38.97 -14.31 -6.91
CA PRO A 24 -38.87 -15.62 -7.56
C PRO A 24 -37.48 -16.24 -7.35
N PRO A 25 -37.38 -17.59 -7.24
CA PRO A 25 -36.12 -18.27 -6.99
C PRO A 25 -35.16 -18.12 -8.19
N PRO A 26 -33.85 -18.00 -7.94
CA PRO A 26 -32.86 -17.88 -9.01
C PRO A 26 -32.80 -19.16 -9.85
N LYS A 27 -32.84 -19.00 -11.17
CA LYS A 27 -32.59 -20.08 -12.14
C LYS A 27 -31.20 -20.65 -11.92
N ALA A 28 -31.12 -21.97 -11.77
CA ALA A 28 -29.85 -22.70 -11.66
C ALA A 28 -28.99 -22.48 -12.90
N MET A 29 -27.85 -21.81 -12.74
CA MET A 29 -26.81 -21.70 -13.78
C MET A 29 -25.96 -22.97 -13.74
N THR A 30 -26.07 -23.78 -14.79
CA THR A 30 -25.19 -24.93 -15.00
C THR A 30 -23.82 -24.44 -15.47
N LEU A 31 -22.80 -24.59 -14.63
CA LEU A 31 -21.42 -24.25 -14.99
C LEU A 31 -20.80 -25.37 -15.87
N PRO A 32 -19.98 -25.01 -16.87
CA PRO A 32 -19.30 -25.99 -17.72
C PRO A 32 -18.22 -26.75 -16.95
N ASN A 33 -18.16 -28.06 -17.20
CA ASN A 33 -17.14 -28.97 -16.68
C ASN A 33 -15.76 -28.61 -17.25
N ILE A 34 -14.95 -27.90 -16.47
CA ILE A 34 -13.53 -27.67 -16.78
C ILE A 34 -12.73 -28.84 -16.20
N ARG A 35 -12.31 -29.77 -17.05
CA ARG A 35 -11.30 -30.78 -16.71
C ARG A 35 -9.94 -30.11 -16.56
N LEU A 36 -9.48 -29.97 -15.31
CA LEU A 36 -8.10 -29.62 -15.00
C LEU A 36 -7.24 -30.89 -15.02
N ASN A 37 -6.29 -30.96 -15.95
CA ASN A 37 -5.27 -32.01 -15.98
C ASN A 37 -4.35 -31.87 -14.77
N GLY A 38 -4.23 -32.96 -14.00
CA GLY A 38 -3.52 -33.01 -12.73
C GLY A 38 -2.00 -32.94 -12.90
N SER A 39 -1.41 -31.82 -12.53
CA SER A 39 -0.02 -31.74 -12.07
C SER A 39 -0.04 -31.82 -10.54
N SER A 40 0.36 -32.98 -9.99
CA SER A 40 0.43 -33.22 -8.54
C SER A 40 1.59 -32.45 -7.91
N SER A 41 1.40 -31.15 -7.66
CA SER A 41 2.31 -30.39 -6.81
C SER A 41 2.13 -30.85 -5.37
N LYS A 42 3.09 -31.66 -4.86
CA LYS A 42 3.18 -32.02 -3.44
C LYS A 42 3.26 -30.74 -2.61
N THR A 43 2.15 -30.39 -1.96
CA THR A 43 2.12 -29.28 -1.00
C THR A 43 2.76 -29.78 0.28
N VAL A 44 3.89 -29.20 0.67
CA VAL A 44 4.54 -29.52 1.94
C VAL A 44 3.79 -28.76 3.04
N THR A 45 2.95 -29.48 3.80
CA THR A 45 2.26 -28.94 4.97
C THR A 45 3.27 -28.45 6.01
N ALA A 46 2.91 -27.44 6.81
CA ALA A 46 3.73 -27.02 7.93
C ALA A 46 4.14 -28.23 8.79
N LYS A 47 5.43 -28.31 9.14
CA LYS A 47 5.89 -29.23 10.18
C LYS A 47 5.31 -28.72 11.50
N ILE A 48 4.29 -29.42 11.96
CA ILE A 48 3.75 -29.27 13.30
C ILE A 48 4.52 -30.30 14.12
N ASP A 49 5.10 -29.88 15.23
CA ASP A 49 5.57 -30.85 16.20
C ASP A 49 4.34 -31.59 16.72
N THR A 50 4.16 -32.82 16.24
CA THR A 50 2.98 -33.65 16.49
C THR A 50 2.78 -33.94 17.98
N SER A 51 3.82 -33.75 18.81
CA SER A 51 3.73 -33.95 20.25
C SER A 51 3.18 -32.73 21.01
N SER A 52 3.35 -31.51 20.48
CA SER A 52 3.02 -30.27 21.18
C SER A 52 1.97 -29.40 20.48
N GLY A 53 1.66 -29.67 19.21
CA GLY A 53 0.78 -28.81 18.40
C GLY A 53 1.36 -27.41 18.17
N SER A 54 2.62 -27.18 18.56
CA SER A 54 3.33 -25.91 18.38
C SER A 54 3.87 -25.79 16.95
N LEU A 55 3.98 -24.54 16.48
CA LEU A 55 4.51 -24.25 15.16
C LEU A 55 6.04 -24.23 15.25
N GLU A 56 6.74 -25.01 14.42
CA GLU A 56 8.20 -24.96 14.42
C GLU A 56 8.76 -23.60 13.95
N SER A 57 9.96 -23.24 14.41
CA SER A 57 10.69 -22.12 13.81
C SER A 57 11.06 -22.45 12.37
N GLY A 58 10.92 -21.50 11.46
CA GLY A 58 11.21 -21.76 10.06
C GLY A 58 10.77 -20.66 9.11
N THR A 59 10.79 -20.99 7.81
CA THR A 59 10.28 -20.09 6.76
C THR A 59 8.98 -20.64 6.19
N TYR A 60 7.94 -19.82 6.18
CA TYR A 60 6.58 -20.20 5.78
C TYR A 60 6.02 -19.26 4.71
N THR A 61 5.03 -19.75 3.97
CA THR A 61 4.01 -18.88 3.37
C THR A 61 2.77 -18.92 4.25
N ILE A 62 2.13 -17.77 4.43
CA ILE A 62 0.91 -17.63 5.23
C ILE A 62 -0.23 -17.23 4.28
N LYS A 63 -1.37 -17.91 4.39
CA LYS A 63 -2.56 -17.60 3.59
C LYS A 63 -3.80 -17.48 4.45
N VAL A 64 -4.72 -16.59 4.08
CA VAL A 64 -6.06 -16.52 4.70
C VAL A 64 -6.84 -17.76 4.30
N LEU A 65 -7.52 -18.40 5.25
CA LEU A 65 -8.27 -19.63 4.97
C LEU A 65 -9.44 -19.39 4.01
N SER A 66 -10.23 -18.33 4.22
CA SER A 66 -11.44 -18.03 3.44
C SER A 66 -11.16 -17.74 1.95
N THR A 67 -10.11 -16.98 1.65
CA THR A 67 -9.83 -16.48 0.28
C THR A 67 -8.61 -17.13 -0.37
N ASN A 68 -7.82 -17.88 0.40
CA ASN A 68 -6.51 -18.39 -0.01
C ASN A 68 -5.52 -17.28 -0.45
N TYR A 69 -5.79 -16.03 -0.07
CA TYR A 69 -4.91 -14.89 -0.36
C TYR A 69 -3.62 -15.00 0.45
N SER A 70 -2.50 -14.67 -0.18
CA SER A 70 -1.21 -14.64 0.49
C SER A 70 -1.13 -13.42 1.41
N ILE A 71 -0.77 -13.66 2.67
CA ILE A 71 -0.45 -12.63 3.64
C ILE A 71 1.00 -12.22 3.46
N GLY A 72 1.28 -10.92 3.45
CA GLY A 72 2.63 -10.45 3.23
C GLY A 72 2.74 -8.94 3.05
N ARG A 73 3.84 -8.55 2.43
CA ARG A 73 4.13 -7.16 2.05
C ARG A 73 3.86 -6.95 0.57
N ARG A 74 3.71 -5.69 0.16
CA ARG A 74 3.62 -5.39 -1.28
C ARG A 74 4.97 -5.72 -1.91
N ARG A 75 4.94 -6.27 -3.13
CA ARG A 75 6.17 -6.54 -3.89
C ARG A 75 6.94 -5.23 -4.17
N VAL A 76 6.19 -4.16 -4.36
CA VAL A 76 6.66 -2.80 -4.61
C VAL A 76 6.17 -1.92 -3.47
N GLU A 77 7.12 -1.29 -2.77
CA GLU A 77 6.89 -0.41 -1.63
C GLU A 77 7.80 0.80 -1.76
N ASN A 78 7.41 1.93 -1.16
CA ASN A 78 8.30 3.07 -1.04
C ASN A 78 9.51 2.73 -0.17
N ARG A 79 10.60 3.49 -0.35
CA ARG A 79 11.89 3.26 0.34
C ARG A 79 12.00 3.91 1.69
N SER A 80 10.95 4.59 2.14
CA SER A 80 10.90 5.12 3.49
C SER A 80 11.15 3.99 4.49
N LEU A 81 11.73 4.33 5.64
CA LEU A 81 11.88 3.38 6.73
C LEU A 81 10.64 3.35 7.64
N LEU A 82 9.55 3.97 7.16
CA LEU A 82 8.24 3.91 7.80
C LEU A 82 7.71 2.47 7.82
N PRO A 83 6.86 2.14 8.81
CA PRO A 83 6.24 0.82 8.90
C PRO A 83 5.51 0.45 7.60
N LYS A 84 5.72 -0.79 7.15
CA LYS A 84 5.13 -1.29 5.89
C LYS A 84 3.87 -2.06 6.17
N GLN A 85 2.79 -1.76 5.47
CA GLN A 85 1.51 -2.45 5.67
C GLN A 85 1.64 -3.94 5.39
N ILE A 86 1.07 -4.76 6.28
CA ILE A 86 0.81 -6.16 5.98
C ILE A 86 -0.54 -6.24 5.27
N ILE A 87 -0.53 -6.92 4.12
CA ILE A 87 -1.69 -7.06 3.25
C ILE A 87 -2.00 -8.52 2.95
N ALA A 88 -3.29 -8.82 2.73
CA ALA A 88 -3.77 -10.00 2.04
C ALA A 88 -3.93 -9.67 0.55
N SER A 89 -3.38 -10.52 -0.31
CA SER A 89 -3.40 -10.31 -1.75
C SER A 89 -3.54 -11.63 -2.52
N TYR A 90 -4.22 -11.58 -3.66
CA TYR A 90 -4.11 -12.65 -4.63
C TYR A 90 -2.70 -12.63 -5.22
N ALA A 91 -1.91 -13.64 -4.90
CA ALA A 91 -0.59 -13.83 -5.45
C ALA A 91 -0.43 -15.29 -5.86
N PRO A 92 0.05 -15.58 -7.08
CA PRO A 92 0.45 -16.93 -7.43
C PRO A 92 1.53 -17.40 -6.44
N SER A 93 1.63 -18.70 -6.20
CA SER A 93 2.53 -19.29 -5.19
C SER A 93 3.99 -18.85 -5.33
N SER A 94 4.45 -18.56 -6.56
CA SER A 94 5.80 -18.05 -6.85
C SER A 94 6.06 -16.63 -6.33
N GLN A 95 5.01 -15.89 -5.95
CA GLN A 95 5.06 -14.51 -5.49
C GLN A 95 4.59 -14.32 -4.04
N SER A 96 4.24 -15.41 -3.35
CA SER A 96 3.87 -15.34 -1.93
C SER A 96 5.04 -14.83 -1.09
N SER A 97 4.74 -13.95 -0.13
CA SER A 97 5.75 -13.47 0.81
C SER A 97 6.28 -14.62 1.66
N ARG A 98 7.60 -14.66 1.84
CA ARG A 98 8.26 -15.58 2.76
C ARG A 98 8.29 -14.96 4.15
N TRP A 99 7.68 -15.66 5.09
CA TRP A 99 7.64 -15.32 6.49
C TRP A 99 8.70 -16.08 7.24
N VAL A 100 9.49 -15.38 8.06
CA VAL A 100 10.38 -16.00 9.03
C VAL A 100 9.63 -16.04 10.36
N VAL A 101 9.41 -17.25 10.86
CA VAL A 101 8.78 -17.53 12.15
C VAL A 101 9.86 -18.01 13.10
N LYS A 102 10.01 -17.33 14.23
CA LYS A 102 10.95 -17.73 15.29
C LYS A 102 10.17 -17.97 16.57
N ALA A 103 10.09 -19.23 16.98
CA ALA A 103 9.57 -19.64 18.27
C ALA A 103 10.49 -19.13 19.40
N ARG A 104 9.90 -18.79 20.53
CA ARG A 104 10.57 -18.43 21.78
C ARG A 104 10.35 -19.53 22.81
N GLU A 105 11.18 -19.54 23.85
CA GLU A 105 11.10 -20.52 24.94
C GLU A 105 9.78 -20.44 25.73
N ASP A 106 9.11 -19.29 25.73
CA ASP A 106 7.84 -19.05 26.40
C ASP A 106 6.60 -19.41 25.55
N GLY A 107 6.81 -20.07 24.40
CA GLY A 107 5.74 -20.46 23.49
C GLY A 107 5.17 -19.31 22.64
N ARG A 108 5.76 -18.10 22.71
CA ARG A 108 5.44 -16.99 21.81
C ARG A 108 6.30 -17.04 20.54
N TYR A 109 5.94 -16.21 19.58
CA TYR A 109 6.57 -16.19 18.26
C TYR A 109 6.90 -14.77 17.81
N LYS A 110 8.08 -14.59 17.21
CA LYS A 110 8.38 -13.44 16.37
C LYS A 110 8.07 -13.79 14.92
N LEU A 111 7.19 -13.01 14.29
CA LEU A 111 6.84 -13.13 12.89
C LEU A 111 7.49 -11.99 12.11
N SER A 112 8.08 -12.29 10.96
CA SER A 112 8.82 -11.29 10.18
C SER A 112 8.67 -11.50 8.69
N VAL A 113 8.58 -10.40 7.95
CA VAL A 113 8.44 -10.41 6.48
C VAL A 113 9.19 -9.23 5.85
N GLY A 114 10.00 -9.53 4.83
CA GLY A 114 10.82 -8.52 4.13
C GLY A 114 11.81 -7.78 5.04
N ASN A 115 12.39 -8.46 6.03
CA ASN A 115 13.28 -7.91 7.06
C ASN A 115 12.62 -6.98 8.09
N GLY A 116 11.29 -6.89 8.12
CA GLY A 116 10.57 -6.18 9.18
C GLY A 116 9.86 -7.14 10.12
N HIS A 117 9.88 -6.82 11.41
CA HIS A 117 9.12 -7.53 12.44
C HIS A 117 7.70 -6.98 12.53
N THR A 118 6.71 -7.83 12.80
CA THR A 118 5.31 -7.40 12.78
C THR A 118 4.81 -6.93 14.14
N GLY A 119 4.01 -5.86 14.11
CA GLY A 119 3.32 -5.32 15.29
C GLY A 119 2.05 -4.55 14.88
N PRO A 120 1.16 -4.28 15.84
CA PRO A 120 0.02 -3.39 15.63
C PRO A 120 0.49 -1.93 15.51
N ALA A 121 0.02 -1.21 14.50
CA ALA A 121 0.17 0.24 14.36
C ALA A 121 -1.08 0.98 14.84
N GLN A 122 -1.02 2.31 14.84
CA GLN A 122 -2.17 3.17 15.15
C GLN A 122 -3.37 2.83 14.26
N GLY A 123 -4.54 2.67 14.90
CA GLY A 123 -5.81 2.42 14.23
C GLY A 123 -5.93 1.01 13.65
N ASP A 124 -5.70 -0.02 14.48
CA ASP A 124 -5.93 -1.46 14.23
C ASP A 124 -5.13 -2.14 13.10
N LYS A 125 -4.25 -1.42 12.41
CA LYS A 125 -3.52 -1.95 11.25
C LYS A 125 -2.34 -2.81 11.67
N LEU A 126 -2.12 -3.93 11.00
CA LEU A 126 -0.90 -4.72 11.12
C LEU A 126 0.17 -4.18 10.17
N VAL A 127 1.37 -3.92 10.70
CA VAL A 127 2.51 -3.43 9.92
C VAL A 127 3.78 -4.23 10.21
N ALA A 128 4.76 -4.12 9.32
CA ALA A 128 6.13 -4.55 9.52
C ALA A 128 7.01 -3.33 9.83
N TYR A 129 7.59 -3.31 11.03
CA TYR A 129 8.53 -2.30 11.49
C TYR A 129 9.93 -2.57 10.95
N LEU A 130 10.56 -1.54 10.34
CA LEU A 130 11.88 -1.66 9.72
C LEU A 130 13.04 -1.16 10.58
N ILE A 131 12.77 -0.35 11.61
CA ILE A 131 13.81 0.20 12.52
C ILE A 131 13.39 0.09 13.99
N LYS A 132 12.12 0.40 14.30
CA LYS A 132 11.64 0.54 15.68
C LYS A 132 11.44 -0.83 16.32
N GLU A 133 12.26 -1.16 17.31
CA GLU A 133 12.19 -2.45 18.01
C GLU A 133 11.17 -2.47 19.15
N ASP A 134 10.86 -1.30 19.72
CA ASP A 134 9.92 -1.11 20.83
C ASP A 134 8.46 -1.33 20.44
N GLU A 135 8.11 -1.13 19.17
CA GLU A 135 6.76 -1.38 18.62
C GLU A 135 6.57 -2.83 18.10
N ILE A 136 7.59 -3.70 18.26
CA ILE A 136 7.52 -5.09 17.83
C ILE A 136 6.72 -5.91 18.84
N GLU A 137 5.69 -6.61 18.34
CA GLU A 137 4.86 -7.49 19.15
C GLU A 137 5.31 -8.94 19.01
N ASP A 138 5.32 -9.67 20.13
CA ASP A 138 5.40 -11.13 20.11
C ASP A 138 3.99 -11.70 19.94
N TRP A 139 3.82 -12.81 19.24
CA TRP A 139 2.50 -13.35 18.93
C TRP A 139 2.29 -14.73 19.53
N ILE A 140 1.05 -15.04 19.90
CA ILE A 140 0.60 -16.39 20.21
C ILE A 140 0.06 -17.01 18.92
N VAL A 141 0.65 -18.12 18.47
CA VAL A 141 0.19 -18.85 17.28
C VAL A 141 -0.45 -20.17 17.72
N THR A 142 -1.79 -20.23 17.69
CA THR A 142 -2.56 -21.37 18.22
C THR A 142 -3.04 -22.26 17.08
N SER A 143 -2.71 -23.56 17.11
CA SER A 143 -3.20 -24.55 16.13
C SER A 143 -4.72 -24.74 16.23
N ARG A 144 -5.38 -24.86 15.07
CA ARG A 144 -6.83 -25.03 14.92
C ARG A 144 -7.16 -26.24 14.05
N PRO A 145 -6.87 -27.48 14.53
CA PRO A 145 -7.01 -28.69 13.73
C PRO A 145 -8.44 -28.96 13.28
N GLN A 146 -9.46 -28.48 14.02
CA GLN A 146 -10.86 -28.58 13.60
C GLN A 146 -11.18 -27.77 12.34
N HIS A 147 -10.28 -26.88 11.90
CA HIS A 147 -10.37 -26.12 10.66
C HIS A 147 -9.40 -26.62 9.57
N GLY A 148 -8.70 -27.73 9.82
CA GLY A 148 -7.80 -28.39 8.88
C GLY A 148 -6.32 -28.29 9.25
N ASP A 149 -5.51 -29.10 8.57
CA ASP A 149 -4.07 -29.21 8.85
C ASP A 149 -3.31 -27.92 8.50
N GLY A 150 -2.43 -27.52 9.43
CA GLY A 150 -1.60 -26.33 9.29
C GLY A 150 -2.39 -25.02 9.38
N VAL A 151 -3.58 -25.03 9.99
CA VAL A 151 -4.42 -23.85 10.21
C VAL A 151 -4.23 -23.33 11.64
N PHE A 152 -4.05 -22.01 11.76
CA PHE A 152 -3.73 -21.34 13.02
C PHE A 152 -4.51 -20.03 13.20
N THR A 153 -4.68 -19.60 14.45
CA THR A 153 -4.92 -18.19 14.80
C THR A 153 -3.61 -17.52 15.19
N ILE A 154 -3.50 -16.20 14.97
CA ILE A 154 -2.35 -15.38 15.36
C ILE A 154 -2.87 -14.26 16.27
N GLU A 155 -2.57 -14.34 17.56
CA GLU A 155 -3.15 -13.53 18.63
C GLU A 155 -2.07 -12.68 19.33
N LYS A 156 -2.45 -11.54 19.88
CA LYS A 156 -1.60 -10.78 20.82
C LYS A 156 -1.29 -11.62 22.07
N PRO A 157 -0.21 -11.32 22.83
CA PRO A 157 0.14 -12.06 24.04
C PRO A 157 -0.98 -12.09 25.10
N ASP A 158 -1.72 -10.98 25.21
CA ASP A 158 -2.86 -10.83 26.12
C ASP A 158 -4.17 -11.44 25.58
N ARG A 159 -4.14 -12.00 24.36
CA ARG A 159 -5.30 -12.53 23.61
C ARG A 159 -6.45 -11.53 23.42
N SER A 160 -6.19 -10.23 23.58
CA SER A 160 -7.21 -9.18 23.38
C SER A 160 -7.60 -9.01 21.91
N ALA A 161 -6.69 -9.32 21.00
CA ALA A 161 -6.87 -9.19 19.56
C ALA A 161 -6.08 -10.23 18.78
N ALA A 162 -6.46 -10.42 17.53
CA ALA A 162 -5.92 -11.38 16.58
C ALA A 162 -5.85 -10.79 15.17
N TRP A 163 -4.98 -11.36 14.34
CA TRP A 163 -4.92 -11.01 12.92
C TRP A 163 -6.26 -11.29 12.25
N THR A 164 -6.75 -10.33 11.49
CA THR A 164 -8.07 -10.38 10.86
C THR A 164 -8.01 -9.74 9.48
N VAL A 165 -8.62 -10.39 8.49
CA VAL A 165 -8.84 -9.84 7.14
C VAL A 165 -10.33 -9.59 6.96
N THR A 166 -10.77 -8.35 6.72
CA THR A 166 -12.23 -8.06 6.74
C THR A 166 -12.94 -8.55 5.47
N GLU A 167 -14.20 -8.97 5.62
CA GLU A 167 -15.03 -9.52 4.54
C GLU A 167 -15.49 -8.47 3.52
N GLU A 168 -15.86 -7.27 3.99
CA GLU A 168 -16.33 -6.11 3.21
C GLU A 168 -15.38 -5.70 2.08
N GLN A 169 -14.17 -6.25 2.12
CA GLN A 169 -13.11 -5.98 1.20
C GLN A 169 -13.06 -6.99 0.04
N VAL A 170 -13.57 -8.22 0.16
CA VAL A 170 -13.31 -9.30 -0.83
C VAL A 170 -13.91 -9.06 -2.22
N GLN A 171 -14.91 -8.19 -2.36
CA GLN A 171 -15.69 -8.04 -3.60
C GLN A 171 -15.13 -7.04 -4.64
N GLN A 172 -14.04 -6.31 -4.37
CA GLN A 172 -13.53 -5.27 -5.29
C GLN A 172 -12.13 -5.57 -5.87
N ASP A 173 -12.14 -6.02 -7.13
CA ASP A 173 -11.25 -5.55 -8.22
C ASP A 173 -9.73 -5.58 -7.96
N GLY A 174 -9.17 -6.74 -7.59
CA GLY A 174 -7.72 -6.91 -7.46
C GLY A 174 -7.06 -6.04 -6.38
N SER A 175 -7.84 -5.41 -5.50
CA SER A 175 -7.32 -4.52 -4.47
C SER A 175 -6.71 -5.28 -3.29
N PHE A 176 -5.56 -4.80 -2.81
CA PHE A 176 -4.86 -5.33 -1.65
C PHE A 176 -5.57 -4.99 -0.35
N LYS A 177 -5.68 -5.95 0.59
CA LYS A 177 -6.43 -5.78 1.83
C LYS A 177 -5.52 -5.66 3.02
N ILE A 178 -5.61 -4.58 3.78
CA ILE A 178 -4.76 -4.39 4.97
C ILE A 178 -5.21 -5.39 6.04
N VAL A 179 -4.26 -6.18 6.55
CA VAL A 179 -4.52 -7.06 7.69
C VAL A 179 -4.66 -6.19 8.94
N LYS A 180 -5.69 -6.46 9.73
CA LYS A 180 -5.98 -5.74 10.97
C LYS A 180 -5.71 -6.61 12.19
N VAL A 181 -5.63 -6.00 13.36
CA VAL A 181 -5.52 -6.64 14.67
C VAL A 181 -6.77 -6.30 15.47
N LEU A 182 -7.74 -7.22 15.45
CA LEU A 182 -9.09 -7.05 16.00
C LEU A 182 -9.44 -8.18 16.97
N PRO A 183 -10.42 -8.02 17.89
CA PRO A 183 -10.86 -9.10 18.77
C PRO A 183 -11.18 -10.39 18.00
N LEU A 184 -10.78 -11.53 18.56
CA LEU A 184 -11.07 -12.84 17.96
C LEU A 184 -12.56 -13.16 18.09
N ILE A 185 -13.23 -13.40 16.96
CA ILE A 185 -14.66 -13.72 16.91
C ILE A 185 -14.82 -15.22 16.77
N SER A 186 -15.53 -15.83 17.72
CA SER A 186 -15.83 -17.26 17.72
C SER A 186 -17.23 -17.55 18.25
N THR A 187 -17.79 -18.67 17.81
CA THR A 187 -19.06 -19.18 18.34
C THR A 187 -18.85 -19.80 19.71
N ARG A 188 -19.91 -19.90 20.52
CA ARG A 188 -19.91 -20.59 21.83
C ARG A 188 -19.91 -22.14 21.75
N SER A 189 -19.61 -22.73 20.58
CA SER A 189 -19.55 -24.19 20.42
C SER A 189 -18.31 -24.80 21.08
N SER A 190 -18.32 -26.13 21.25
CA SER A 190 -17.14 -26.90 21.66
C SER A 190 -16.83 -27.98 20.61
N PRO A 191 -15.71 -27.86 19.85
CA PRO A 191 -14.75 -26.76 19.88
C PRO A 191 -15.34 -25.45 19.31
N PRO A 192 -14.81 -24.26 19.69
CA PRO A 192 -15.24 -22.99 19.11
C PRO A 192 -15.00 -22.96 17.60
N LYS A 193 -16.03 -22.60 16.84
CA LYS A 193 -15.87 -22.24 15.43
C LYS A 193 -15.42 -20.80 15.32
N ILE A 194 -14.30 -20.58 14.65
CA ILE A 194 -13.71 -19.26 14.42
C ILE A 194 -14.04 -18.82 13.00
N ASN A 195 -14.21 -17.51 12.80
CA ASN A 195 -14.39 -16.96 11.46
C ASN A 195 -13.15 -17.25 10.58
N GLU A 196 -13.35 -17.76 9.37
CA GLU A 196 -12.28 -18.10 8.43
C GLU A 196 -11.38 -16.92 8.01
N TYR A 197 -11.88 -15.70 8.17
CA TYR A 197 -11.13 -14.46 8.01
C TYR A 197 -10.09 -14.18 9.12
N GLN A 198 -10.14 -14.95 10.20
CA GLN A 198 -9.20 -14.92 11.34
C GLN A 198 -8.38 -16.22 11.43
N LEU A 199 -8.48 -17.09 10.41
CA LEU A 199 -7.76 -18.35 10.31
C LEU A 199 -6.72 -18.29 9.19
N PHE A 200 -5.51 -18.73 9.50
CA PHE A 200 -4.37 -18.62 8.60
C PHE A 200 -3.72 -19.99 8.39
N LYS A 201 -3.54 -20.37 7.12
CA LYS A 201 -2.85 -21.58 6.74
C LYS A 201 -1.36 -21.32 6.56
N PHE A 202 -0.53 -22.05 7.31
CA PHE A 202 0.91 -22.03 7.20
C PHE A 202 1.37 -23.20 6.33
N ALA A 203 2.22 -22.93 5.34
CA ALA A 203 2.90 -23.95 4.55
C ALA A 203 4.41 -23.74 4.64
N SER A 204 5.15 -24.78 5.04
CA SER A 204 6.60 -24.68 5.19
C SER A 204 7.25 -24.56 3.82
N THR A 205 8.24 -23.68 3.70
CA THR A 205 9.06 -23.51 2.49
C THR A 205 10.42 -24.18 2.63
N SER A 206 10.66 -24.89 3.73
CA SER A 206 11.96 -25.49 4.10
C SER A 206 12.48 -26.58 3.14
N GLY A 207 11.73 -26.98 2.12
CA GLY A 207 12.19 -27.86 1.04
C GLY A 207 12.48 -27.16 -0.29
N LEU A 208 12.24 -25.85 -0.40
CA LEU A 208 12.65 -25.08 -1.57
C LEU A 208 14.11 -24.67 -1.41
N PRO A 209 14.93 -24.71 -2.48
CA PRO A 209 16.32 -24.28 -2.41
C PRO A 209 16.37 -22.90 -1.78
N GLN A 210 16.97 -22.83 -0.58
CA GLN A 210 17.23 -21.55 0.05
C GLN A 210 18.08 -20.75 -0.92
N LEU A 211 17.52 -19.69 -1.48
CA LEU A 211 18.33 -18.62 -2.03
C LEU A 211 19.14 -18.11 -0.84
N SER A 212 20.41 -18.52 -0.79
CA SER A 212 21.35 -18.17 0.27
C SER A 212 21.19 -16.68 0.57
N PRO A 213 21.07 -16.27 1.84
CA PRO A 213 21.08 -14.85 2.16
C PRO A 213 22.35 -14.29 1.53
N ILE A 214 22.19 -13.38 0.57
CA ILE A 214 23.30 -12.65 -0.03
C ILE A 214 23.80 -11.71 1.06
N SER A 215 24.47 -12.27 2.07
CA SER A 215 25.39 -11.58 2.96
C SER A 215 26.68 -11.39 2.18
N LYS A 216 26.58 -10.75 1.01
CA LYS A 216 27.71 -9.95 0.58
C LYS A 216 27.65 -8.75 1.51
N LYS A 217 28.69 -8.63 2.33
CA LYS A 217 29.16 -7.37 2.88
C LYS A 217 29.45 -6.46 1.68
N MET A 218 28.40 -6.01 0.99
CA MET A 218 28.48 -4.97 0.00
C MET A 218 28.80 -3.75 0.84
N SER A 219 30.08 -3.35 0.86
CA SER A 219 30.40 -1.96 1.08
C SER A 219 29.50 -1.22 0.09
N SER A 220 28.43 -0.61 0.60
CA SER A 220 27.57 0.25 -0.20
C SER A 220 28.52 1.16 -0.97
N PRO A 221 28.58 1.10 -2.31
CA PRO A 221 29.42 2.02 -3.05
C PRO A 221 29.05 3.40 -2.53
N ALA A 222 30.06 4.12 -2.03
CA ALA A 222 29.89 5.42 -1.41
C ALA A 222 28.90 6.18 -2.28
N ARG A 223 27.74 6.51 -1.69
CA ARG A 223 26.66 7.22 -2.36
C ARG A 223 27.34 8.49 -2.87
N ASN A 224 27.69 8.55 -4.16
CA ASN A 224 28.19 9.78 -4.74
C ASN A 224 27.07 10.78 -4.43
N PRO A 225 27.30 11.76 -3.54
CA PRO A 225 26.25 12.65 -3.12
C PRO A 225 25.88 13.40 -4.39
N SER A 226 24.76 13.02 -5.00
CA SER A 226 24.23 13.77 -6.12
C SER A 226 24.04 15.17 -5.60
N THR A 227 24.75 16.13 -6.18
CA THR A 227 24.67 17.52 -5.75
C THR A 227 23.20 17.93 -5.79
N PRO A 228 22.62 18.42 -4.67
CA PRO A 228 21.25 18.90 -4.66
C PRO A 228 21.05 19.90 -5.80
N LEU A 229 19.87 19.90 -6.41
CA LEU A 229 19.51 20.92 -7.41
C LEU A 229 19.70 22.31 -6.80
N SER A 230 20.42 23.19 -7.52
CA SER A 230 20.57 24.58 -7.10
C SER A 230 19.25 25.33 -7.21
N ASN A 231 19.03 26.36 -6.39
CA ASN A 231 17.93 27.28 -6.60
C ASN A 231 18.05 27.95 -7.98
N GLY A 232 16.91 28.25 -8.62
CA GLY A 232 16.90 28.95 -9.90
C GLY A 232 15.73 28.57 -10.79
N THR A 233 15.83 28.96 -12.06
CA THR A 233 14.81 28.71 -13.07
C THR A 233 15.17 27.50 -13.93
N TYR A 234 14.19 26.66 -14.22
CA TYR A 234 14.35 25.40 -14.95
C TYR A 234 13.25 25.21 -15.98
N ALA A 235 13.58 24.53 -17.08
CA ALA A 235 12.63 23.81 -17.91
C ALA A 235 12.55 22.37 -17.42
N ILE A 236 11.34 21.82 -17.28
CA ILE A 236 11.13 20.44 -16.84
C ILE A 236 10.54 19.63 -17.99
N LYS A 237 11.15 18.48 -18.31
CA LYS A 237 10.67 17.55 -19.33
C LYS A 237 10.40 16.18 -18.73
N THR A 238 9.42 15.45 -19.24
CA THR A 238 9.25 14.03 -18.89
C THR A 238 10.18 13.15 -19.71
N LYS A 239 10.79 12.12 -19.13
CA LYS A 239 11.58 11.14 -19.90
C LYS A 239 10.72 10.20 -20.75
N ASP A 240 9.42 10.12 -20.50
CA ASP A 240 8.49 9.25 -21.26
C ASP A 240 8.27 9.76 -22.68
N THR A 241 7.89 11.02 -22.83
CA THR A 241 7.56 11.63 -24.13
C THR A 241 8.53 12.73 -24.57
N ASN A 242 9.49 13.09 -23.73
CA ASN A 242 10.38 14.25 -23.92
C ASN A 242 9.63 15.58 -24.14
N GLN A 243 8.38 15.65 -23.67
CA GLN A 243 7.57 16.87 -23.69
C GLN A 243 7.87 17.73 -22.48
N GLU A 244 7.76 19.05 -22.66
CA GLU A 244 7.85 20.00 -21.56
C GLU A 244 6.64 19.88 -20.65
N ILE A 245 6.85 20.09 -19.36
CA ILE A 245 5.80 20.07 -18.35
C ILE A 245 5.52 21.51 -17.96
N GLY A 246 4.25 21.87 -17.93
CA GLY A 246 3.85 23.23 -17.57
C GLY A 246 2.35 23.36 -17.41
N ARG A 247 1.88 24.61 -17.50
CA ARG A 247 0.46 24.93 -17.53
C ARG A 247 0.01 25.12 -18.96
N ASP A 248 -1.24 24.83 -19.26
CA ASP A 248 -1.86 25.27 -20.51
C ASP A 248 -1.77 26.80 -20.60
N PRO A 249 -1.21 27.37 -21.68
CA PRO A 249 -1.16 28.81 -21.87
C PRO A 249 -2.54 29.40 -22.17
N THR A 250 -3.50 28.58 -22.60
CA THR A 250 -4.88 29.02 -22.83
C THR A 250 -5.46 29.54 -21.51
N PRO A 251 -5.92 30.80 -21.46
CA PRO A 251 -6.45 31.37 -20.24
C PRO A 251 -7.80 30.73 -19.90
N ASP A 252 -7.79 29.65 -19.12
CA ASP A 252 -8.98 29.22 -18.40
C ASP A 252 -9.21 30.20 -17.25
N ARG A 253 -10.25 31.02 -17.38
CA ARG A 253 -10.65 32.02 -16.37
C ARG A 253 -11.49 31.40 -15.25
N SER A 254 -11.89 30.13 -15.37
CA SER A 254 -12.90 29.52 -14.51
C SER A 254 -12.36 28.60 -13.43
N ALA A 255 -11.12 28.12 -13.57
CA ALA A 255 -10.56 27.13 -12.65
C ALA A 255 -9.79 27.79 -11.50
N LEU A 256 -10.15 27.44 -10.26
CA LEU A 256 -9.45 27.85 -9.03
C LEU A 256 -7.99 27.37 -9.02
N THR A 257 -7.74 26.20 -9.58
CA THR A 257 -6.41 25.60 -9.74
C THR A 257 -6.11 25.37 -11.21
N ARG A 258 -4.84 25.58 -11.60
CA ARG A 258 -4.39 25.30 -12.96
C ARG A 258 -3.69 23.95 -13.01
N LYS A 259 -4.17 23.08 -13.89
CA LYS A 259 -3.60 21.74 -14.08
C LYS A 259 -2.17 21.83 -14.61
N ILE A 260 -1.28 21.00 -14.06
CA ILE A 260 0.05 20.76 -14.62
C ILE A 260 -0.04 19.58 -15.58
N GLN A 261 0.45 19.78 -16.80
CA GLN A 261 0.35 18.81 -17.88
C GLN A 261 1.58 18.86 -18.79
N THR A 262 1.73 17.82 -19.60
CA THR A 262 2.66 17.84 -20.73
C THR A 262 2.16 18.82 -21.79
N LEU A 263 3.08 19.56 -22.40
CA LEU A 263 2.78 20.53 -23.45
C LEU A 263 3.19 19.98 -24.81
N SER A 264 2.39 20.30 -25.83
CA SER A 264 2.75 20.03 -27.22
C SER A 264 4.00 20.84 -27.61
N LYS A 265 4.80 20.32 -28.56
CA LYS A 265 6.03 21.01 -29.04
C LYS A 265 5.74 22.32 -29.78
N THR A 266 4.47 22.61 -30.06
CA THR A 266 4.04 23.78 -30.85
C THR A 266 4.05 25.09 -30.07
N TYR A 267 4.28 25.08 -28.77
CA TYR A 267 4.35 26.32 -27.99
C TYR A 267 5.71 27.01 -28.17
N ALA A 268 5.67 28.31 -28.48
CA ALA A 268 6.86 29.12 -28.71
C ALA A 268 7.68 29.37 -27.43
N ASP A 269 7.02 29.40 -26.27
CA ASP A 269 7.64 29.71 -24.98
C ASP A 269 7.77 28.46 -24.10
N THR A 270 9.01 28.12 -23.75
CA THR A 270 9.30 27.06 -22.78
C THR A 270 8.82 27.48 -21.37
N PRO A 271 8.03 26.64 -20.68
CA PRO A 271 7.61 26.92 -19.31
C PRO A 271 8.79 27.11 -18.37
N ARG A 272 8.73 28.19 -17.59
CA ARG A 272 9.73 28.53 -16.59
C ARG A 272 9.26 28.09 -15.20
N TRP A 273 9.96 27.12 -14.64
CA TRP A 273 9.77 26.65 -13.27
C TRP A 273 10.79 27.31 -12.36
N GLU A 274 10.36 27.84 -11.22
CA GLU A 274 11.29 28.33 -10.20
C GLU A 274 11.39 27.30 -9.08
N LEU A 275 12.61 26.89 -8.79
CA LEU A 275 12.93 26.00 -7.68
C LEU A 275 13.56 26.81 -6.55
N LYS A 276 12.94 26.73 -5.37
CA LYS A 276 13.46 27.28 -4.13
C LYS A 276 13.70 26.15 -3.14
N GLY A 277 14.96 25.80 -2.93
CA GLY A 277 15.39 24.89 -1.88
C GLY A 277 15.00 25.45 -0.51
N LEU A 278 14.52 24.56 0.35
CA LEU A 278 14.08 24.85 1.70
C LEU A 278 15.13 24.33 2.68
N SER A 279 14.94 23.13 3.21
CA SER A 279 15.87 22.43 4.08
C SER A 279 16.13 21.00 3.57
N GLY A 280 17.38 20.54 3.68
CA GLY A 280 17.78 19.24 3.14
C GLY A 280 17.57 19.15 1.63
N ASP A 281 16.93 18.07 1.17
CA ASP A 281 16.62 17.81 -0.24
C ASP A 281 15.19 18.26 -0.62
N SER A 282 14.58 19.13 0.19
CA SER A 282 13.21 19.63 0.01
C SER A 282 13.17 20.94 -0.77
N TYR A 283 12.22 21.05 -1.70
CA TYR A 283 12.08 22.15 -2.63
C TYR A 283 10.62 22.62 -2.70
N ARG A 284 10.44 23.93 -2.80
CA ARG A 284 9.19 24.53 -3.26
C ARG A 284 9.30 24.85 -4.75
N LEU A 285 8.34 24.37 -5.53
CA LEU A 285 8.26 24.62 -6.96
C LEU A 285 7.17 25.67 -7.23
N THR A 286 7.49 26.61 -8.10
CA THR A 286 6.49 27.52 -8.67
C THR A 286 6.55 27.51 -10.19
N ILE A 287 5.42 27.82 -10.83
CA ILE A 287 5.35 28.05 -12.28
C ILE A 287 4.46 29.25 -12.56
N GLY A 288 5.03 30.27 -13.20
CA GLY A 288 4.35 31.55 -13.41
C GLY A 288 3.94 32.24 -12.10
N GLY A 289 4.75 32.09 -11.04
CA GLY A 289 4.49 32.68 -9.71
C GLY A 289 3.49 31.92 -8.82
N PHE A 290 2.97 30.78 -9.28
CA PHE A 290 1.99 29.98 -8.54
C PHE A 290 2.64 28.76 -7.90
N TRP A 291 2.29 28.48 -6.64
CA TRP A 291 2.84 27.35 -5.88
C TRP A 291 2.22 26.04 -6.36
N VAL A 292 3.03 24.99 -6.41
CA VAL A 292 2.64 23.69 -6.95
C VAL A 292 2.44 22.66 -5.85
N GLY A 293 1.30 21.97 -5.88
CA GLY A 293 0.98 20.89 -4.95
C GLY A 293 0.12 19.80 -5.60
N ALA A 294 -0.53 19.00 -4.77
CA ALA A 294 -1.37 17.88 -5.18
C ALA A 294 -2.84 18.13 -4.79
N ASP A 295 -3.76 18.04 -5.75
CA ASP A 295 -5.19 18.17 -5.46
C ASP A 295 -5.80 16.89 -4.86
N SER A 296 -7.08 16.95 -4.47
CA SER A 296 -7.83 15.81 -3.91
C SER A 296 -7.99 14.62 -4.86
N ASN A 297 -7.71 14.80 -6.15
CA ASN A 297 -7.72 13.74 -7.17
C ASN A 297 -6.30 13.23 -7.46
N ASN A 298 -5.32 13.56 -6.62
CA ASN A 298 -3.90 13.26 -6.82
C ASN A 298 -3.38 13.77 -8.18
N ARG A 299 -3.74 14.98 -8.57
CA ARG A 299 -3.19 15.66 -9.75
C ARG A 299 -2.26 16.76 -9.29
N VAL A 300 -1.17 16.96 -10.03
CA VAL A 300 -0.29 18.09 -9.80
C VAL A 300 -0.96 19.35 -10.35
N VAL A 301 -1.13 20.35 -9.49
CA VAL A 301 -1.80 21.60 -9.81
C VAL A 301 -0.99 22.80 -9.32
N ALA A 302 -1.18 23.94 -9.96
CA ALA A 302 -0.69 25.24 -9.51
C ALA A 302 -1.84 26.04 -8.88
N TYR A 303 -1.68 26.44 -7.62
CA TYR A 303 -2.67 27.17 -6.84
C TYR A 303 -2.62 28.67 -7.13
N GLN A 304 -3.76 29.24 -7.53
CA GLN A 304 -3.84 30.64 -7.95
C GLN A 304 -4.12 31.58 -6.78
N LYS A 305 -4.96 31.17 -5.83
CA LYS A 305 -5.35 31.99 -4.67
C LYS A 305 -4.36 31.83 -3.53
N GLU A 306 -4.15 32.92 -2.79
CA GLU A 306 -3.29 32.91 -1.60
C GLU A 306 -3.81 31.94 -0.53
N GLU A 307 -5.13 31.86 -0.33
CA GLU A 307 -5.74 30.97 0.66
C GLU A 307 -5.41 29.49 0.40
N GLU A 308 -5.36 29.08 -0.87
CA GLU A 308 -5.08 27.69 -1.28
C GLU A 308 -3.58 27.38 -1.28
N ARG A 309 -2.69 28.38 -1.14
CA ARG A 309 -1.24 28.13 -1.07
C ARG A 309 -0.84 27.34 0.16
N GLN A 310 -1.71 27.26 1.17
CA GLN A 310 -1.52 26.39 2.33
C GLN A 310 -1.56 24.90 1.95
N ASP A 311 -2.20 24.55 0.84
CA ASP A 311 -2.26 23.19 0.30
C ASP A 311 -1.10 22.88 -0.66
N ALA A 312 -0.20 23.84 -0.90
CA ALA A 312 0.99 23.59 -1.70
C ALA A 312 1.91 22.59 -1.01
N GLU A 313 2.52 21.72 -1.80
CA GLU A 313 3.38 20.66 -1.29
C GLU A 313 4.84 21.08 -1.38
N ASP A 314 5.62 20.66 -0.38
CA ASP A 314 7.07 20.64 -0.47
C ASP A 314 7.50 19.30 -1.06
N TRP A 315 8.43 19.36 -2.02
CA TRP A 315 8.81 18.22 -2.85
C TRP A 315 10.26 17.79 -2.61
N ILE A 316 10.50 16.50 -2.47
CA ILE A 316 11.85 15.92 -2.52
C ILE A 316 12.21 15.63 -3.97
N ILE A 317 13.30 16.23 -4.44
CA ILE A 317 13.78 16.01 -5.81
C ILE A 317 15.08 15.21 -5.75
N THR A 318 15.02 13.93 -6.11
CA THR A 318 16.16 13.00 -5.99
C THR A 318 16.78 12.72 -7.34
N ALA A 319 18.08 12.96 -7.47
CA ALA A 319 18.81 12.69 -8.72
C ALA A 319 18.89 11.20 -9.02
N GLN A 320 18.82 10.89 -10.32
CA GLN A 320 18.81 9.55 -10.86
C GLN A 320 19.89 9.40 -11.94
N PRO A 321 21.19 9.46 -11.57
CA PRO A 321 22.29 9.52 -12.54
C PRO A 321 22.37 8.30 -13.46
N GLN A 322 21.87 7.14 -13.01
CA GLN A 322 21.76 5.94 -13.83
C GLN A 322 20.76 6.05 -14.99
N HIS A 323 19.95 7.12 -15.02
CA HIS A 323 18.98 7.43 -16.07
C HIS A 323 19.38 8.65 -16.93
N GLY A 324 20.57 9.21 -16.70
CA GLY A 324 21.10 10.35 -17.45
C GLY A 324 21.39 11.56 -16.56
N ASN A 325 22.07 12.55 -17.15
CA ASN A 325 22.36 13.82 -16.48
C ASN A 325 21.07 14.61 -16.29
N ASN A 326 20.96 15.29 -15.15
CA ASN A 326 19.82 16.12 -14.79
C ASN A 326 18.47 15.38 -14.80
N VAL A 327 18.47 14.07 -14.58
CA VAL A 327 17.25 13.26 -14.45
C VAL A 327 16.95 13.03 -12.98
N TYR A 328 15.69 13.24 -12.59
CA TYR A 328 15.23 13.22 -11.20
C TYR A 328 13.89 12.49 -11.06
N THR A 329 13.65 11.95 -9.87
CA THR A 329 12.29 11.69 -9.36
C THR A 329 11.82 12.89 -8.53
N VAL A 330 10.51 13.16 -8.53
CA VAL A 330 9.90 14.22 -7.74
C VAL A 330 8.88 13.57 -6.81
N GLU A 331 9.10 13.60 -5.50
CA GLU A 331 8.28 12.92 -4.49
C GLU A 331 7.74 13.95 -3.48
N LYS A 332 6.61 13.66 -2.84
CA LYS A 332 6.16 14.42 -1.67
C LYS A 332 7.22 14.38 -0.57
N SER A 333 7.23 15.40 0.29
CA SER A 333 8.13 15.49 1.46
C SER A 333 8.18 14.22 2.33
N ASP A 334 7.08 13.48 2.42
CA ASP A 334 6.95 12.24 3.20
C ASP A 334 7.30 10.95 2.43
N HIS A 335 7.72 11.05 1.16
CA HIS A 335 7.98 9.92 0.24
C HIS A 335 6.79 8.95 0.08
N SER A 336 5.57 9.38 0.33
CA SER A 336 4.37 8.55 0.15
C SER A 336 4.05 8.34 -1.32
N LEU A 337 4.12 9.41 -2.11
CA LEU A 337 3.78 9.47 -3.53
C LEU A 337 4.74 10.42 -4.25
N GLY A 338 4.78 10.35 -5.57
CA GLY A 338 5.56 11.25 -6.41
C GLY A 338 4.93 11.46 -7.78
N TRP A 339 5.53 12.36 -8.55
CA TRP A 339 5.04 12.71 -9.87
C TRP A 339 5.10 11.49 -10.79
N THR A 340 4.00 11.26 -11.48
CA THR A 340 3.82 10.19 -12.45
C THR A 340 3.01 10.74 -13.61
N LEU A 341 3.47 10.47 -14.82
CA LEU A 341 2.68 10.69 -16.01
C LEU A 341 1.73 9.48 -16.14
N GLY A 342 0.41 9.72 -16.17
CA GLY A 342 -0.59 8.65 -16.18
C GLY A 342 -0.37 7.62 -17.30
N GLU A 343 -0.92 6.41 -17.22
CA GLU A 343 -0.84 5.47 -18.35
C GLU A 343 -1.97 5.79 -19.35
N GLY A 344 -1.65 5.99 -20.63
CA GLY A 344 -2.61 6.39 -21.66
C GLY A 344 -1.99 7.13 -22.84
N ALA A 345 -2.53 6.90 -24.04
CA ALA A 345 -2.11 7.53 -25.29
C ALA A 345 -2.65 8.96 -25.36
N ALA A 346 -1.76 9.94 -25.14
CA ALA A 346 -1.96 11.29 -25.62
C ALA A 346 -0.77 11.57 -26.55
N SER A 347 -0.96 11.34 -27.85
CA SER A 347 0.09 11.53 -28.85
C SER A 347 0.52 12.99 -29.01
N GLU A 348 -0.26 13.95 -28.49
CA GLU A 348 -0.10 15.39 -28.77
C GLU A 348 -0.15 16.30 -27.53
N GLY A 349 0.36 15.83 -26.38
CA GLY A 349 0.42 16.63 -25.14
C GLY A 349 -0.93 16.67 -24.40
N GLY A 350 -1.07 17.55 -23.42
CA GLY A 350 -2.27 17.68 -22.58
C GLY A 350 -2.41 16.59 -21.50
N LYS A 351 -1.42 15.71 -21.38
CA LYS A 351 -1.44 14.63 -20.39
C LYS A 351 -1.12 15.19 -19.01
N LEU A 352 -2.06 15.05 -18.09
CA LEU A 352 -1.94 15.54 -16.72
C LEU A 352 -0.82 14.83 -15.98
N ILE A 353 -0.10 15.57 -15.14
CA ILE A 353 0.81 14.97 -14.16
C ILE A 353 -0.02 14.57 -12.93
N SER A 354 0.10 13.32 -12.55
CA SER A 354 -0.54 12.76 -11.36
C SER A 354 0.47 12.51 -10.26
N VAL A 355 0.00 12.38 -9.03
CA VAL A 355 0.79 12.01 -7.86
C VAL A 355 0.46 10.56 -7.52
N GLY A 356 1.41 9.66 -7.77
CA GLY A 356 1.23 8.22 -7.66
C GLY A 356 2.42 7.55 -6.99
N LEU A 357 2.34 6.22 -6.81
CA LEU A 357 3.48 5.47 -6.27
C LEU A 357 4.67 5.54 -7.24
N VAL A 358 5.84 5.96 -6.76
CA VAL A 358 7.09 5.87 -7.52
C VAL A 358 7.59 4.42 -7.45
N ILE A 359 7.70 3.77 -8.61
CA ILE A 359 8.01 2.34 -8.75
C ILE A 359 9.42 2.21 -9.30
N SER A 360 10.25 1.40 -8.64
CA SER A 360 11.58 1.03 -9.15
C SER A 360 11.80 -0.47 -9.13
N THR A 361 12.73 -0.94 -9.95
CA THR A 361 13.27 -2.29 -9.85
C THR A 361 14.06 -2.47 -8.55
N ARG A 362 14.31 -3.73 -8.18
CA ARG A 362 15.17 -4.09 -7.03
C ARG A 362 16.67 -4.11 -7.40
N SER A 363 17.07 -3.52 -8.52
CA SER A 363 18.49 -3.45 -8.91
C SER A 363 19.24 -2.39 -8.11
N ILE A 364 20.57 -2.47 -8.16
CA ILE A 364 21.49 -1.49 -7.59
C ILE A 364 22.42 -1.02 -8.73
N PRO A 365 22.27 0.22 -9.24
CA PRO A 365 21.28 1.22 -8.85
C PRO A 365 19.85 0.83 -9.30
N PRO A 366 18.81 1.42 -8.68
CA PRO A 366 17.42 1.15 -9.02
C PRO A 366 17.10 1.67 -10.41
N GLN A 367 16.23 0.98 -11.13
CA GLN A 367 15.72 1.45 -12.41
C GLN A 367 14.26 1.89 -12.24
N TYR A 368 13.96 3.13 -12.61
CA TYR A 368 12.62 3.71 -12.58
C TYR A 368 11.99 3.69 -13.97
N ARG A 369 10.66 3.76 -14.03
CA ARG A 369 9.95 3.85 -15.30
C ARG A 369 10.10 5.27 -15.90
N PRO A 370 10.17 5.42 -17.24
CA PRO A 370 10.29 6.73 -17.89
C PRO A 370 9.21 7.74 -17.49
N ASN A 371 7.97 7.26 -17.26
CA ASN A 371 6.84 8.09 -16.82
C ASN A 371 6.95 8.61 -15.37
N GLN A 372 8.00 8.27 -14.65
CA GLN A 372 8.29 8.72 -13.28
C GLN A 372 9.62 9.48 -13.19
N LEU A 373 10.25 9.74 -14.34
CA LEU A 373 11.53 10.42 -14.45
C LEU A 373 11.35 11.74 -15.18
N PHE A 374 11.98 12.77 -14.63
CA PHE A 374 11.85 14.15 -15.07
C PHE A 374 13.23 14.78 -15.26
N GLU A 375 13.44 15.42 -16.39
CA GLU A 375 14.68 16.11 -16.72
C GLU A 375 14.57 17.59 -16.39
N PHE A 376 15.47 18.10 -15.55
CA PHE A 376 15.50 19.50 -15.12
C PHE A 376 16.64 20.23 -15.81
N VAL A 377 16.32 21.07 -16.80
CA VAL A 377 17.30 21.84 -17.56
C VAL A 377 17.32 23.27 -17.03
N LYS A 378 18.43 23.69 -16.42
CA LYS A 378 18.59 25.05 -15.89
C LYS A 378 18.54 26.06 -17.04
N GLN A 379 17.77 27.15 -16.86
CA GLN A 379 17.59 28.22 -17.86
C GLN A 379 18.45 29.44 -17.60
#